data_AF-A0A962M246-F1
#
_entry.id   AF-A0A962M246-F1
#
_cell.length_a   1.000
_cell.length_b   1.000
_cell.length_c   1.000
_cell.angle_alpha   90.00
_cell.angle_beta   90.00
_cell.angle_gamma   90.00
#
_symmetry.space_group_name_H-M   'P 1'
#
loop_
_entity.id
_entity.type
_entity.pdbx_description
1 polymer ?
#
loop_
_entity_poly.entity_id
_entity_poly.type
_entity_poly.pdbx_seq_one_letter_code
_entity_poly.pdbx_strand_id
1 'polypeptide(L)'
;LGLIALGGLAALALVILGYDYLAAGFAHRYFTLDERLLTESRILWDYVGQLYVPDVLRMGLYHDDVVVSTAFTRPPATRYAVLAWLAVLSCVCALMFWRRGRYAALGIAWFLVGHSIESTVFPLELYFEHRNYFPGIGLFLLVGVVFARLVTVWPEVKSPLLVYLACYVLWLASLTGSQVQIWSSHPLLILNHLNAHPDSFRANADMAVQLANLGQIDAARDYSARAFAVNTAGERSGDRDIRDLALACVAGQPVAPDQIRRLGTLNRGRPFSSVVTLQTLVHLLQDNACPGFDRVGFADRMIEIFLAGDSPATASANIYLGLALLENTLQRWQHADAYIDLYLAATGVNAQGLLMKLHFTRALGKVAEAADIVATLQEMQARGQLTVGEQQTLSLYLEQ
;
A
#
# COMPACT_ATOMS: atom_id res chain seq x y z
N LEU A 1 -32.89 19.78 -19.66
CA LEU A 1 -31.88 19.05 -18.86
C LEU A 1 -31.00 20.08 -18.17
N GLY A 2 -30.95 20.09 -16.84
CA GLY A 2 -30.15 21.08 -16.10
C GLY A 2 -28.64 20.87 -16.25
N LEU A 3 -27.83 21.89 -15.94
CA LEU A 3 -26.36 21.86 -16.00
C LEU A 3 -25.73 20.63 -15.32
N ILE A 4 -26.35 20.14 -14.24
CA ILE A 4 -25.92 18.94 -13.51
C ILE A 4 -26.05 17.68 -14.37
N ALA A 5 -27.18 17.51 -15.07
CA ALA A 5 -27.39 16.34 -15.93
C ALA A 5 -26.45 16.38 -17.15
N LEU A 6 -26.21 17.57 -17.70
CA LEU A 6 -25.23 17.76 -18.77
C LEU A 6 -23.81 17.44 -18.30
N GLY A 7 -23.41 17.91 -17.11
CA GLY A 7 -22.12 17.60 -16.51
C GLY A 7 -21.94 16.10 -16.22
N GLY A 8 -22.97 15.44 -15.70
CA GLY A 8 -22.96 13.99 -15.47
C GLY A 8 -22.82 13.19 -16.77
N LEU A 9 -23.53 13.58 -17.83
CA LEU A 9 -23.40 12.97 -19.15
C LEU A 9 -22.01 13.22 -19.77
N ALA A 10 -21.45 14.41 -19.60
CA ALA A 10 -20.10 14.71 -20.07
C ALA A 10 -19.04 13.87 -19.33
N ALA A 11 -19.16 13.74 -18.00
CA ALA A 11 -18.27 12.88 -17.21
C ALA A 11 -18.37 11.41 -17.65
N LEU A 12 -19.58 10.89 -17.85
CA LEU A 12 -19.79 9.54 -18.36
C LEU A 12 -19.18 9.36 -19.75
N ALA A 13 -19.35 10.32 -20.66
CA ALA A 13 -18.76 10.29 -21.99
C ALA A 13 -17.22 10.28 -21.91
N LEU A 14 -16.61 11.07 -21.03
CA LEU A 14 -15.16 11.08 -20.82
C LEU A 14 -14.65 9.72 -20.32
N VAL A 15 -15.37 9.08 -19.38
CA VAL A 15 -15.00 7.75 -18.88
C VAL A 15 -15.10 6.70 -19.98
N ILE A 16 -16.16 6.74 -20.81
CA ILE A 16 -16.35 5.79 -21.92
C ILE A 16 -15.27 5.99 -23.00
N LEU A 17 -15.01 7.23 -23.40
CA LEU A 17 -14.02 7.54 -24.44
C LEU A 17 -12.58 7.32 -23.96
N GLY A 18 -12.32 7.46 -22.66
CA GLY A 18 -11.02 7.27 -22.03
C GLY A 18 -10.82 5.89 -21.39
N TYR A 19 -11.70 4.92 -21.66
CA TYR A 19 -11.72 3.64 -20.95
C TYR A 19 -10.38 2.91 -21.02
N ASP A 20 -9.79 2.75 -22.21
CA ASP A 20 -8.54 2.00 -22.38
C ASP A 20 -7.38 2.62 -21.59
N TYR A 21 -7.31 3.96 -21.53
CA TYR A 21 -6.32 4.67 -20.74
C TYR A 21 -6.52 4.46 -19.24
N LEU A 22 -7.76 4.54 -18.76
CA LEU A 22 -8.10 4.29 -17.36
C LEU A 22 -7.82 2.83 -16.97
N ALA A 23 -8.23 1.87 -17.80
CA ALA A 23 -8.02 0.45 -17.59
C ALA A 23 -6.53 0.07 -17.56
N ALA A 24 -5.70 0.69 -18.42
CA ALA A 24 -4.25 0.49 -18.39
C ALA A 24 -3.60 0.87 -17.05
N GLY A 25 -4.18 1.84 -16.32
CA GLY A 25 -3.73 2.22 -14.98
C GLY A 25 -3.83 1.11 -13.92
N PHE A 26 -4.60 0.04 -14.20
CA PHE A 26 -4.78 -1.10 -13.30
C PHE A 26 -3.78 -2.23 -13.54
N ALA A 27 -2.83 -2.09 -14.47
CA ALA A 27 -1.89 -3.17 -14.83
C ALA A 27 -1.04 -3.72 -13.65
N HIS A 28 -0.89 -2.94 -12.58
CA HIS A 28 -0.15 -3.34 -11.36
C HIS A 28 -1.07 -3.72 -10.19
N ARG A 29 -2.38 -3.75 -10.39
CA ARG A 29 -3.37 -4.21 -9.41
C ARG A 29 -3.72 -5.68 -9.66
N TYR A 30 -4.15 -6.37 -8.63
CA TYR A 30 -4.65 -7.74 -8.72
C TYR A 30 -6.12 -7.82 -9.20
N PHE A 31 -6.71 -6.68 -9.54
CA PHE A 31 -8.07 -6.54 -10.07
C PHE A 31 -8.10 -5.52 -11.22
N THR A 32 -9.06 -5.68 -12.12
CA THR A 32 -9.29 -4.75 -13.24
C THR A 32 -10.18 -3.57 -12.85
N LEU A 33 -10.29 -2.58 -13.74
CA LEU A 33 -11.23 -1.46 -13.59
C LEU A 33 -12.68 -1.96 -13.43
N ASP A 34 -13.11 -2.92 -14.25
CA ASP A 34 -14.46 -3.49 -14.18
C ASP A 34 -14.71 -4.19 -12.84
N GLU A 35 -13.75 -5.00 -12.41
CA GLU A 35 -13.82 -5.71 -11.13
C GLU A 35 -13.86 -4.73 -9.96
N ARG A 36 -13.09 -3.63 -10.02
CA ARG A 36 -13.17 -2.55 -9.04
C ARG A 36 -14.57 -1.98 -9.00
N LEU A 37 -15.14 -1.50 -10.11
CA LEU A 37 -16.47 -0.89 -10.13
C LEU A 37 -17.56 -1.84 -9.60
N LEU A 38 -17.48 -3.12 -9.95
CA LEU A 38 -18.38 -4.14 -9.41
C LEU A 38 -18.16 -4.39 -7.90
N THR A 39 -16.93 -4.34 -7.42
CA THR A 39 -16.60 -4.53 -6.00
C THR A 39 -17.04 -3.33 -5.17
N GLU A 40 -16.81 -2.12 -5.67
CA GLU A 40 -17.18 -0.86 -5.02
C GLU A 40 -18.71 -0.79 -4.80
N SER A 41 -19.51 -1.36 -5.69
CA SER A 41 -20.96 -1.46 -5.47
C SER A 41 -21.34 -2.13 -4.13
N ARG A 42 -20.57 -3.14 -3.69
CA ARG A 42 -20.75 -3.82 -2.40
C ARG A 42 -20.09 -3.03 -1.27
N ILE A 43 -18.88 -2.53 -1.48
CA ILE A 43 -18.13 -1.75 -0.47
C ILE A 43 -18.92 -0.52 -0.02
N LEU A 44 -19.58 0.19 -0.93
CA LEU A 44 -20.39 1.35 -0.56
C LEU A 44 -21.53 0.97 0.40
N TRP A 45 -22.13 -0.22 0.27
CA TRP A 45 -23.14 -0.70 1.23
C TRP A 45 -22.52 -1.06 2.58
N ASP A 46 -21.31 -1.65 2.58
CA ASP A 46 -20.56 -1.88 3.81
C ASP A 46 -20.24 -0.57 4.52
N TYR A 47 -19.81 0.47 3.78
CA TYR A 47 -19.64 1.82 4.33
C TYR A 47 -20.93 2.41 4.91
N VAL A 48 -22.10 2.20 4.28
CA VAL A 48 -23.38 2.62 4.89
C VAL A 48 -23.62 1.87 6.20
N GLY A 49 -23.37 0.55 6.23
CA GLY A 49 -23.49 -0.29 7.42
C GLY A 49 -22.57 0.17 8.55
N GLN A 50 -21.27 0.27 8.26
CA GLN A 50 -20.23 0.69 9.21
C GLN A 50 -20.43 2.12 9.73
N LEU A 51 -21.09 3.01 8.96
CA LEU A 51 -21.38 4.36 9.41
C LEU A 51 -22.45 4.41 10.52
N TYR A 52 -23.50 3.59 10.40
CA TYR A 52 -24.63 3.60 11.34
C TYR A 52 -24.55 2.52 12.41
N VAL A 53 -23.92 1.39 12.09
CA VAL A 53 -23.76 0.26 13.00
C VAL A 53 -22.31 -0.23 12.87
N PRO A 54 -21.34 0.53 13.43
CA PRO A 54 -19.94 0.17 13.34
C PRO A 54 -19.67 -1.14 14.05
N ASP A 55 -19.01 -2.05 13.35
CA ASP A 55 -18.51 -3.30 13.91
C ASP A 55 -17.01 -3.16 14.12
N VAL A 56 -16.67 -2.78 15.35
CA VAL A 56 -15.30 -2.50 15.80
C VAL A 56 -14.37 -3.70 15.66
N LEU A 57 -14.89 -4.93 15.62
CA LEU A 57 -14.07 -6.15 15.53
C LEU A 57 -13.51 -6.40 14.14
N ARG A 58 -14.14 -5.83 13.10
CA ARG A 58 -13.63 -5.87 11.72
C ARG A 58 -13.00 -4.55 11.27
N MET A 59 -12.88 -3.57 12.18
CA MET A 59 -12.27 -2.29 11.83
C MET A 59 -10.75 -2.37 11.95
N GLY A 60 -10.05 -1.67 11.07
CA GLY A 60 -8.59 -1.72 11.01
C GLY A 60 -8.01 -1.07 9.76
N LEU A 61 -6.68 -1.16 9.63
CA LEU A 61 -5.93 -0.63 8.49
C LEU A 61 -5.94 -1.57 7.28
N TYR A 62 -6.08 -2.87 7.49
CA TYR A 62 -5.92 -3.88 6.45
C TYR A 62 -7.26 -4.42 6.02
N HIS A 63 -7.54 -4.29 4.73
CA HIS A 63 -8.75 -4.79 4.06
C HIS A 63 -8.38 -5.35 2.67
N ASP A 64 -7.16 -5.88 2.55
CA ASP A 64 -6.63 -6.54 1.36
C ASP A 64 -7.17 -7.97 1.15
N ASP A 65 -8.02 -8.42 2.07
CA ASP A 65 -8.80 -9.66 2.02
C ASP A 65 -10.23 -9.46 1.50
N VAL A 66 -10.60 -8.23 1.11
CA VAL A 66 -11.89 -7.96 0.47
C VAL A 66 -12.02 -8.79 -0.80
N VAL A 67 -13.03 -9.66 -0.82
CA VAL A 67 -13.34 -10.51 -1.97
C VAL A 67 -13.66 -9.64 -3.19
N VAL A 68 -12.94 -9.83 -4.29
CA VAL A 68 -13.14 -9.11 -5.56
C VAL A 68 -14.37 -9.63 -6.32
N SER A 69 -15.18 -8.72 -6.85
CA SER A 69 -16.28 -9.02 -7.76
C SER A 69 -15.75 -9.30 -9.18
N THR A 70 -15.43 -10.56 -9.49
CA THR A 70 -14.95 -10.97 -10.83
C THR A 70 -16.04 -10.99 -11.90
N ALA A 71 -17.32 -11.00 -11.49
CA ALA A 71 -18.46 -10.88 -12.40
C ALA A 71 -19.67 -10.27 -11.69
N PHE A 72 -20.65 -9.81 -12.47
CA PHE A 72 -21.91 -9.29 -11.93
C PHE A 72 -22.63 -10.26 -10.98
N THR A 73 -22.48 -11.57 -11.19
CA THR A 73 -23.09 -12.63 -10.38
C THR A 73 -22.14 -13.28 -9.38
N ARG A 74 -20.85 -12.89 -9.35
CA ARG A 74 -19.81 -13.48 -8.51
C ARG A 74 -19.00 -12.40 -7.80
N PRO A 75 -19.11 -12.28 -6.46
CA PRO A 75 -20.04 -12.99 -5.57
C PRO A 75 -21.53 -12.70 -5.85
N PRO A 76 -22.47 -13.55 -5.40
CA PRO A 76 -23.91 -13.32 -5.59
C PRO A 76 -24.40 -12.00 -4.96
N ALA A 77 -23.70 -11.51 -3.93
CA ALA A 77 -24.00 -10.21 -3.31
C ALA A 77 -23.86 -9.04 -4.30
N THR A 78 -23.02 -9.15 -5.33
CA THR A 78 -22.72 -8.06 -6.28
C THR A 78 -23.98 -7.63 -7.04
N ARG A 79 -24.73 -8.57 -7.62
CA ARG A 79 -25.99 -8.23 -8.31
C ARG A 79 -27.00 -7.54 -7.39
N TYR A 80 -27.11 -7.99 -6.14
CA TYR A 80 -28.06 -7.40 -5.20
C TYR A 80 -27.64 -6.00 -4.77
N ALA A 81 -26.34 -5.79 -4.56
CA ALA A 81 -25.76 -4.48 -4.27
C ALA A 81 -26.01 -3.48 -5.40
N VAL A 82 -25.77 -3.88 -6.65
CA VAL A 82 -26.04 -3.05 -7.83
C VAL A 82 -27.53 -2.74 -7.96
N LEU A 83 -28.40 -3.74 -7.88
CA LEU A 83 -29.86 -3.54 -7.97
C LEU A 83 -30.37 -2.63 -6.85
N ALA A 84 -29.83 -2.76 -5.64
CA ALA A 84 -30.17 -1.88 -4.52
C ALA A 84 -29.74 -0.42 -4.79
N TRP A 85 -28.55 -0.20 -5.35
CA TRP A 85 -28.13 1.16 -5.75
C TRP A 85 -29.00 1.74 -6.86
N LEU A 86 -29.41 0.95 -7.85
CA LEU A 86 -30.35 1.39 -8.89
C LEU A 86 -31.71 1.80 -8.28
N ALA A 87 -32.19 1.06 -7.28
CA ALA A 87 -33.41 1.41 -6.55
C ALA A 87 -33.23 2.72 -5.74
N VAL A 88 -32.08 2.91 -5.07
CA VAL A 88 -31.74 4.14 -4.37
C VAL A 88 -31.69 5.34 -5.33
N LEU A 89 -31.04 5.19 -6.48
CA LEU A 89 -30.97 6.25 -7.50
C LEU A 89 -32.37 6.61 -8.03
N SER A 90 -33.22 5.61 -8.28
CA SER A 90 -34.61 5.82 -8.69
C SER A 90 -35.41 6.56 -7.62
N CYS A 91 -35.20 6.23 -6.35
CA CYS A 91 -35.80 6.92 -5.21
C CYS A 91 -35.32 8.38 -5.13
N VAL A 92 -34.02 8.64 -5.30
CA VAL A 92 -33.46 10.00 -5.34
C VAL A 92 -34.12 10.83 -6.44
N CYS A 93 -34.25 10.29 -7.67
CA CYS A 93 -34.95 10.96 -8.76
C CYS A 93 -36.40 11.29 -8.40
N ALA A 94 -37.12 10.34 -7.77
CA ALA A 94 -38.49 10.57 -7.31
C ALA A 94 -38.57 11.68 -6.23
N LEU A 95 -37.65 11.68 -5.27
CA LEU A 95 -37.57 12.67 -4.19
C LEU A 95 -37.31 14.10 -4.71
N MET A 96 -36.63 14.26 -5.84
CA MET A 96 -36.34 15.57 -6.43
C MET A 96 -37.60 16.33 -6.90
N PHE A 97 -38.68 15.61 -7.23
CA PHE A 97 -39.94 16.23 -7.62
C PHE A 97 -40.65 16.94 -6.47
N TRP A 98 -40.30 16.64 -5.21
CA TRP A 98 -40.96 17.22 -4.04
C TRP A 98 -40.02 18.19 -3.32
N ARG A 99 -40.51 19.40 -2.99
CA ARG A 99 -39.67 20.47 -2.39
C ARG A 99 -38.89 20.01 -1.15
N ARG A 100 -39.52 19.21 -0.28
CA ARG A 100 -38.89 18.67 0.94
C ARG A 100 -38.05 17.41 0.66
N GLY A 101 -38.39 16.63 -0.37
CA GLY A 101 -37.61 15.44 -0.77
C GLY A 101 -36.21 15.79 -1.28
N ARG A 102 -36.03 17.00 -1.80
CA ARG A 102 -34.71 17.54 -2.22
C ARG A 102 -33.65 17.52 -1.13
N TYR A 103 -34.02 17.69 0.15
CA TYR A 103 -33.05 17.61 1.26
C TYR A 103 -32.58 16.18 1.51
N ALA A 104 -33.48 15.19 1.41
CA ALA A 104 -33.10 13.79 1.50
C ALA A 104 -32.28 13.35 0.28
N ALA A 105 -32.67 13.80 -0.92
CA ALA A 105 -31.90 13.59 -2.14
C ALA A 105 -30.49 14.18 -2.04
N LEU A 106 -30.32 15.37 -1.44
CA LEU A 106 -29.02 15.97 -1.20
C LEU A 106 -28.12 15.09 -0.32
N GLY A 107 -28.65 14.55 0.78
CA GLY A 107 -27.86 13.68 1.67
C GLY A 107 -27.35 12.42 0.98
N ILE A 108 -28.22 11.76 0.20
CA ILE A 108 -27.84 10.56 -0.57
C ILE A 108 -26.88 10.91 -1.71
N ALA A 109 -27.15 11.99 -2.45
CA ALA A 109 -26.28 12.43 -3.53
C ALA A 109 -24.90 12.86 -3.00
N TRP A 110 -24.82 13.49 -1.84
CA TRP A 110 -23.55 13.85 -1.20
C TRP A 110 -22.70 12.62 -0.90
N PHE A 111 -23.31 11.55 -0.38
CA PHE A 111 -22.61 10.29 -0.15
C PHE A 111 -22.06 9.69 -1.45
N LEU A 112 -22.89 9.60 -2.49
CA LEU A 112 -22.50 9.00 -3.77
C LEU A 112 -21.46 9.84 -4.52
N VAL A 113 -21.59 11.17 -4.51
CA VAL A 113 -20.64 12.09 -5.14
C VAL A 113 -19.34 12.15 -4.34
N GLY A 114 -19.39 12.13 -3.02
CA GLY A 114 -18.19 12.07 -2.18
C GLY A 114 -17.35 10.82 -2.48
N HIS A 115 -18.00 9.67 -2.62
CA HIS A 115 -17.35 8.42 -3.00
C HIS A 115 -16.99 8.33 -4.50
N SER A 116 -17.54 9.20 -5.37
CA SER A 116 -17.28 9.10 -6.80
C SER A 116 -15.83 9.40 -7.16
N ILE A 117 -15.08 10.07 -6.29
CA ILE A 117 -13.66 10.33 -6.51
C ILE A 117 -12.87 9.07 -6.15
N GLU A 118 -12.97 8.57 -4.93
CA GLU A 118 -12.05 7.54 -4.44
C GLU A 118 -12.50 6.10 -4.76
N SER A 119 -13.79 5.88 -5.01
CA SER A 119 -14.42 4.56 -5.18
C SER A 119 -14.85 4.30 -6.64
N THR A 120 -14.13 4.87 -7.62
CA THR A 120 -14.43 4.72 -9.05
C THR A 120 -13.21 4.33 -9.88
N VAL A 121 -12.78 5.17 -10.83
CA VAL A 121 -11.87 4.87 -11.92
C VAL A 121 -10.39 4.97 -11.55
N PHE A 122 -10.05 5.55 -10.40
CA PHE A 122 -8.66 5.65 -9.98
C PHE A 122 -8.15 4.31 -9.42
N PRO A 123 -6.92 3.89 -9.76
CA PRO A 123 -6.35 2.60 -9.36
C PRO A 123 -5.85 2.61 -7.91
N LEU A 124 -6.75 2.94 -6.97
CA LEU A 124 -6.51 2.91 -5.53
C LEU A 124 -6.79 1.51 -4.96
N GLU A 125 -6.45 1.28 -3.69
CA GLU A 125 -6.91 0.08 -2.97
C GLU A 125 -8.44 0.04 -2.92
N LEU A 126 -9.02 -1.16 -2.76
CA LEU A 126 -10.47 -1.34 -2.75
C LEU A 126 -11.13 -0.68 -1.54
N TYR A 127 -10.58 -0.87 -0.35
CA TYR A 127 -11.26 -0.48 0.88
C TYR A 127 -10.35 0.28 1.84
N PHE A 128 -10.87 1.39 2.38
CA PHE A 128 -10.29 2.13 3.49
C PHE A 128 -11.39 2.89 4.24
N GLU A 129 -11.45 2.72 5.55
CA GLU A 129 -12.50 3.31 6.39
C GLU A 129 -12.52 4.84 6.37
N HIS A 130 -11.34 5.46 6.30
CA HIS A 130 -11.21 6.93 6.29
C HIS A 130 -11.86 7.59 5.07
N ARG A 131 -12.06 6.84 3.98
CA ARG A 131 -12.78 7.34 2.79
C ARG A 131 -14.23 7.65 3.10
N ASN A 132 -14.79 7.05 4.15
CA ASN A 132 -16.18 7.24 4.51
C ASN A 132 -16.45 8.53 5.32
N TYR A 133 -15.41 9.22 5.78
CA TYR A 133 -15.55 10.38 6.68
C TYR A 133 -16.28 11.55 6.01
N PHE A 134 -15.83 11.97 4.82
CA PHE A 134 -16.43 13.08 4.10
C PHE A 134 -17.79 12.73 3.45
N PRO A 135 -17.93 11.58 2.75
CA PRO A 135 -19.23 11.16 2.21
C PRO A 135 -20.28 10.92 3.30
N GLY A 136 -19.88 10.42 4.47
CA GLY A 136 -20.77 10.11 5.60
C GLY A 136 -21.54 11.33 6.13
N ILE A 137 -21.03 12.55 5.93
CA ILE A 137 -21.75 13.79 6.27
C ILE A 137 -23.15 13.81 5.63
N GLY A 138 -23.25 13.40 4.37
CA GLY A 138 -24.52 13.36 3.63
C GLY A 138 -25.56 12.45 4.27
N LEU A 139 -25.10 11.30 4.77
CA LEU A 139 -25.94 10.31 5.44
C LEU A 139 -26.40 10.79 6.82
N PHE A 140 -25.55 11.46 7.60
CA PHE A 140 -25.98 12.10 8.85
C PHE A 140 -26.98 13.26 8.61
N LEU A 141 -26.79 14.03 7.54
CA LEU A 141 -27.77 15.05 7.13
C LEU A 141 -29.12 14.41 6.79
N LEU A 142 -29.13 13.26 6.10
CA LEU A 142 -30.35 12.51 5.81
C LEU A 142 -31.08 12.10 7.11
N VAL A 143 -30.36 11.58 8.11
CA VAL A 143 -30.94 11.27 9.43
C VAL A 143 -31.57 12.51 10.08
N GLY A 144 -30.89 13.65 10.03
CA GLY A 144 -31.42 14.92 10.56
C GLY A 144 -32.69 15.39 9.86
N VAL A 145 -32.75 15.26 8.52
CA VAL A 145 -33.95 15.58 7.73
C VAL A 145 -35.13 14.68 8.11
N VAL A 146 -34.88 13.37 8.26
CA VAL A 146 -35.90 12.40 8.68
C VAL A 146 -36.38 12.71 10.09
N PHE A 147 -35.47 12.95 11.04
CA PHE A 147 -35.80 13.32 12.42
C PHE A 147 -36.67 14.57 12.48
N ALA A 148 -36.26 15.65 11.81
CA ALA A 148 -37.02 16.89 11.76
C ALA A 148 -38.42 16.69 11.15
N ARG A 149 -38.55 15.81 10.15
CA ARG A 149 -39.84 15.49 9.56
C ARG A 149 -40.74 14.71 10.53
N LEU A 150 -40.21 13.71 11.21
CA LEU A 150 -40.98 12.90 12.17
C LEU A 150 -41.53 13.77 13.30
N VAL A 151 -40.69 14.62 13.89
CA VAL A 151 -41.09 15.50 15.00
C VAL A 151 -42.08 16.59 14.58
N THR A 152 -42.05 17.04 13.32
CA THR A 152 -43.01 18.04 12.82
C THR A 152 -44.37 17.44 12.46
N VAL A 153 -44.42 16.16 12.09
CA VAL A 153 -45.68 15.46 11.76
C VAL A 153 -46.32 14.87 13.01
N TRP A 154 -45.51 14.30 13.91
CA TRP A 154 -45.93 13.62 15.12
C TRP A 154 -45.15 14.18 16.32
N PRO A 155 -45.57 15.32 16.90
CA PRO A 155 -44.82 15.97 17.98
C PRO A 155 -44.58 15.07 19.20
N GLU A 156 -45.52 14.18 19.51
CA GLU A 156 -45.42 13.15 20.56
C GLU A 156 -44.18 12.24 20.43
N VAL A 157 -43.62 12.02 19.23
CA VAL A 157 -42.42 11.16 19.08
C VAL A 157 -41.11 11.88 19.43
N LYS A 158 -41.12 13.19 19.69
CA LYS A 158 -39.90 13.97 19.93
C LYS A 158 -39.10 13.46 21.12
N SER A 159 -39.73 13.34 22.28
CA SER A 159 -39.07 12.90 23.51
C SER A 159 -38.49 11.49 23.39
N PRO A 160 -39.23 10.46 22.93
CA PRO A 160 -38.66 9.13 22.77
C PRO A 160 -37.54 9.09 21.71
N LEU A 161 -37.64 9.84 20.61
CA LEU A 161 -36.56 9.90 19.62
C LEU A 161 -35.28 10.57 20.16
N LEU A 162 -35.41 11.60 21.00
CA LEU A 162 -34.25 12.23 21.65
C LEU A 162 -33.57 11.28 22.65
N VAL A 163 -34.36 10.53 23.42
CA VAL A 163 -33.82 9.49 24.33
C VAL A 163 -33.10 8.42 23.51
N TYR A 164 -33.71 7.92 22.43
CA TYR A 164 -33.08 6.96 21.54
C TYR A 164 -31.77 7.49 20.95
N LEU A 165 -31.75 8.73 20.47
CA LEU A 165 -30.55 9.36 19.94
C LEU A 165 -29.46 9.48 21.01
N ALA A 166 -29.82 9.85 22.24
CA ALA A 166 -28.87 9.90 23.35
C ALA A 166 -28.28 8.52 23.66
N CYS A 167 -29.11 7.47 23.72
CA CYS A 167 -28.65 6.10 23.89
C CYS A 167 -27.73 5.66 22.74
N TYR A 168 -28.09 6.00 21.51
CA TYR A 168 -27.28 5.70 20.32
C TYR A 168 -25.91 6.41 20.36
N VAL A 169 -25.86 7.69 20.75
CA VAL A 169 -24.60 8.43 20.92
C VAL A 169 -23.76 7.83 22.05
N LEU A 170 -24.36 7.45 23.18
CA LEU A 170 -23.65 6.78 24.27
C LEU A 170 -23.08 5.42 23.84
N TRP A 171 -23.84 4.66 23.05
CA TRP A 171 -23.37 3.41 22.46
C TRP A 171 -22.17 3.64 21.53
N LEU A 172 -22.27 4.59 20.59
CA LEU A 172 -21.13 4.96 19.73
C LEU A 172 -19.92 5.44 20.54
N ALA A 173 -20.13 6.25 21.58
CA ALA A 173 -19.05 6.70 22.46
C ALA A 173 -18.35 5.52 23.17
N SER A 174 -19.09 4.49 23.57
CA SER A 174 -18.52 3.28 24.16
C SER A 174 -17.67 2.48 23.15
N LEU A 175 -18.14 2.36 21.90
CA LEU A 175 -17.40 1.71 20.82
C LEU A 175 -16.13 2.48 20.46
N THR A 176 -16.21 3.81 20.37
CA THR A 176 -15.04 4.68 20.17
C THR A 176 -14.04 4.53 21.31
N GLY A 177 -14.52 4.41 22.56
CA GLY A 177 -13.65 4.12 23.72
C GLY A 177 -12.86 2.82 23.55
N SER A 178 -13.49 1.75 23.04
CA SER A 178 -12.81 0.50 22.70
C SER A 178 -11.76 0.68 21.61
N GLN A 179 -12.09 1.41 20.54
CA GLN A 179 -11.14 1.69 19.46
C GLN A 179 -9.94 2.48 19.97
N VAL A 180 -10.13 3.51 20.82
CA VAL A 180 -9.01 4.28 21.38
C VAL A 180 -8.02 3.36 22.11
N GLN A 181 -8.50 2.37 22.87
CA GLN A 181 -7.62 1.41 23.54
C GLN A 181 -6.82 0.55 22.54
N ILE A 182 -7.48 -0.02 21.53
CA ILE A 182 -6.82 -0.81 20.48
C ILE A 182 -5.75 0.02 19.76
N TRP A 183 -6.09 1.24 19.32
CA TRP A 183 -5.20 2.11 18.56
C TRP A 183 -4.05 2.69 19.39
N SER A 184 -4.21 2.77 20.71
CA SER A 184 -3.14 3.24 21.62
C SER A 184 -2.01 2.23 21.85
N SER A 185 -2.19 0.97 21.43
CA SER A 185 -1.24 -0.12 21.71
C SER A 185 -0.92 -0.88 20.44
N HIS A 186 0.35 -0.82 20.00
CA HIS A 186 0.80 -1.47 18.78
C HIS A 186 0.54 -2.99 18.77
N PRO A 187 0.86 -3.77 19.82
CA PRO A 187 0.54 -5.20 19.84
C PRO A 187 -0.96 -5.50 19.79
N LEU A 188 -1.80 -4.70 20.46
CA LEU A 188 -3.25 -4.86 20.39
C LEU A 188 -3.80 -4.57 19.00
N LEU A 189 -3.25 -3.54 18.34
CA LEU A 189 -3.62 -3.19 16.97
C LEU A 189 -3.29 -4.33 15.99
N ILE A 190 -2.10 -4.92 16.08
CA ILE A 190 -1.70 -6.06 15.25
C ILE A 190 -2.62 -7.26 15.49
N LEU A 191 -2.89 -7.59 16.75
CA LEU A 191 -3.82 -8.68 17.10
C LEU A 191 -5.23 -8.42 16.57
N ASN A 192 -5.72 -7.18 16.69
CA ASN A 192 -7.02 -6.79 16.17
C ASN A 192 -7.07 -6.94 14.65
N HIS A 193 -6.06 -6.45 13.91
CA HIS A 193 -5.99 -6.60 12.46
C HIS A 193 -5.98 -8.07 12.03
N LEU A 194 -5.22 -8.93 12.70
CA LEU A 194 -5.19 -10.35 12.36
C LEU A 194 -6.52 -11.05 12.66
N ASN A 195 -7.16 -10.73 13.78
CA ASN A 195 -8.46 -11.32 14.13
C ASN A 195 -9.58 -10.85 13.19
N ALA A 196 -9.55 -9.57 12.80
CA ALA A 196 -10.47 -8.96 11.86
C ALA A 196 -10.29 -9.51 10.44
N HIS A 197 -9.03 -9.64 10.01
CA HIS A 197 -8.62 -9.95 8.63
C HIS A 197 -7.57 -11.07 8.63
N PRO A 198 -7.95 -12.31 8.97
CA PRO A 198 -7.01 -13.43 9.08
C PRO A 198 -6.39 -13.82 7.72
N ASP A 199 -7.05 -13.47 6.62
CA ASP A 199 -6.58 -13.73 5.26
C ASP A 199 -5.87 -12.51 4.64
N SER A 200 -5.60 -11.47 5.43
CA SER A 200 -4.80 -10.32 4.99
C SER A 200 -3.31 -10.68 4.90
N PHE A 201 -2.68 -10.38 3.76
CA PHE A 201 -1.24 -10.50 3.61
C PHE A 201 -0.53 -9.62 4.65
N ARG A 202 -0.97 -8.37 4.77
CA ARG A 202 -0.34 -7.38 5.65
C ARG A 202 -0.52 -7.71 7.13
N ALA A 203 -1.70 -8.15 7.55
CA ALA A 203 -1.94 -8.53 8.94
C ALA A 203 -1.07 -9.73 9.38
N ASN A 204 -0.93 -10.73 8.52
CA ASN A 204 -0.05 -11.87 8.78
C ASN A 204 1.43 -11.47 8.77
N ALA A 205 1.86 -10.62 7.84
CA ALA A 205 3.24 -10.12 7.79
C ALA A 205 3.61 -9.30 9.04
N ASP A 206 2.71 -8.43 9.51
CA ASP A 206 2.90 -7.66 10.74
C ASP A 206 2.95 -8.56 11.98
N MET A 207 2.08 -9.58 12.04
CA MET A 207 2.13 -10.56 13.12
C MET A 207 3.46 -11.33 13.12
N ALA A 208 3.99 -11.68 11.95
CA ALA A 208 5.29 -12.32 11.84
C ALA A 208 6.40 -11.44 12.45
N VAL A 209 6.40 -10.14 12.14
CA VAL A 209 7.36 -9.18 12.73
C VAL A 209 7.16 -9.05 14.23
N GLN A 210 5.92 -8.95 14.72
CA GLN A 210 5.60 -8.88 16.14
C GLN A 210 6.11 -10.10 16.91
N LEU A 211 5.98 -11.30 16.35
CA LEU A 211 6.48 -12.54 16.96
C LEU A 211 8.01 -12.64 16.90
N ALA A 212 8.63 -12.18 15.81
CA ALA A 212 10.08 -12.09 15.72
C ALA A 212 10.66 -11.14 16.77
N ASN A 213 10.03 -9.98 17.01
CA ASN A 213 10.41 -9.05 18.09
C ASN A 213 10.31 -9.69 19.49
N LEU A 214 9.46 -10.70 19.67
CA LEU A 214 9.35 -11.48 20.91
C LEU A 214 10.32 -12.67 20.95
N GLY A 215 11.20 -12.83 19.96
CA GLY A 215 12.13 -13.94 19.83
C GLY A 215 11.50 -15.26 19.36
N GLN A 216 10.20 -15.27 19.03
CA GLN A 216 9.46 -16.48 18.64
C GLN A 216 9.56 -16.74 17.13
N ILE A 217 10.76 -17.13 16.68
CA ILE A 217 11.05 -17.24 15.25
C ILE A 217 10.21 -18.30 14.51
N ASP A 218 9.89 -19.43 15.16
CA ASP A 218 9.11 -20.49 14.51
C ASP A 218 7.66 -20.04 14.26
N ALA A 219 7.05 -19.36 15.23
CA ALA A 219 5.74 -18.76 15.06
C ALA A 219 5.77 -17.61 14.04
N ALA A 220 6.81 -16.78 14.05
CA ALA A 220 7.00 -15.72 13.05
C ALA A 220 7.06 -16.28 11.62
N ARG A 221 7.76 -17.40 11.41
CA ARG A 221 7.84 -18.07 10.09
C ARG A 221 6.51 -18.68 9.68
N ASP A 222 5.72 -19.21 10.62
CA ASP A 222 4.36 -19.69 10.31
C ASP A 222 3.49 -18.55 9.76
N TYR A 223 3.48 -17.39 10.43
CA TYR A 223 2.75 -16.22 9.94
C TYR A 223 3.31 -15.64 8.63
N SER A 224 4.63 -15.65 8.43
CA SER A 224 5.26 -15.30 7.14
C SER A 224 4.83 -16.24 6.00
N ALA A 225 4.68 -17.54 6.29
CA ALA A 225 4.18 -18.53 5.34
C ALA A 225 2.69 -18.34 5.05
N ARG A 226 1.87 -18.02 6.06
CA ARG A 226 0.45 -17.66 5.89
C ARG A 226 0.28 -16.43 5.00
N ALA A 227 1.03 -15.36 5.28
CA ALA A 227 1.05 -14.15 4.46
C ALA A 227 1.33 -14.50 3.00
N PHE A 228 2.36 -15.32 2.74
CA PHE A 228 2.70 -15.76 1.39
C PHE A 228 1.60 -16.62 0.74
N ALA A 229 0.87 -17.43 1.50
CA ALA A 229 -0.20 -18.28 0.97
C ALA A 229 -1.42 -17.46 0.48
N VAL A 230 -1.71 -16.33 1.12
CA VAL A 230 -2.82 -15.41 0.77
C VAL A 230 -2.36 -14.23 -0.08
N ASN A 231 -1.17 -14.31 -0.67
CA ASN A 231 -0.50 -13.22 -1.36
C ASN A 231 -1.28 -12.66 -2.57
N THR A 232 -2.03 -11.59 -2.32
CA THR A 232 -2.64 -10.72 -3.33
C THR A 232 -1.67 -9.64 -3.84
N ALA A 233 -0.53 -9.45 -3.17
CA ALA A 233 0.46 -8.41 -3.45
C ALA A 233 1.48 -8.79 -4.55
N GLY A 234 1.44 -10.02 -5.06
CA GLY A 234 2.38 -10.50 -6.07
C GLY A 234 3.79 -10.79 -5.54
N GLU A 235 3.93 -11.01 -4.23
CA GLU A 235 5.19 -11.41 -3.59
C GLU A 235 5.75 -12.69 -4.23
N ARG A 236 7.07 -12.73 -4.50
CA ARG A 236 7.74 -13.94 -4.99
C ARG A 236 8.32 -14.74 -3.84
N SER A 237 8.59 -16.03 -4.08
CA SER A 237 9.22 -16.89 -3.07
C SER A 237 10.54 -16.30 -2.56
N GLY A 238 11.34 -15.68 -3.42
CA GLY A 238 12.60 -15.03 -3.01
C GLY A 238 12.38 -13.82 -2.09
N ASP A 239 11.29 -13.08 -2.26
CA ASP A 239 10.95 -11.97 -1.36
C ASP A 239 10.57 -12.49 0.03
N ARG A 240 9.78 -13.57 0.09
CA ARG A 240 9.47 -14.27 1.34
C ARG A 240 10.74 -14.80 2.01
N ASP A 241 11.64 -15.41 1.24
CA ASP A 241 12.89 -15.95 1.79
C ASP A 241 13.74 -14.82 2.41
N ILE A 242 13.84 -13.66 1.75
CA ILE A 242 14.50 -12.48 2.32
C ILE A 242 13.77 -11.99 3.58
N ARG A 243 12.43 -11.97 3.59
CA ARG A 243 11.65 -11.63 4.79
C ARG A 243 11.97 -12.57 5.93
N ASP A 244 12.03 -13.88 5.71
CA ASP A 244 12.34 -14.87 6.74
C ASP A 244 13.76 -14.70 7.30
N LEU A 245 14.72 -14.26 6.48
CA LEU A 245 16.06 -13.86 6.91
C LEU A 245 16.02 -12.60 7.79
N ALA A 246 15.24 -11.59 7.40
CA ALA A 246 15.03 -10.38 8.20
C ALA A 246 14.35 -10.69 9.54
N LEU A 247 13.35 -11.57 9.56
CA LEU A 247 12.68 -12.02 10.80
C LEU A 247 13.66 -12.74 11.72
N ALA A 248 14.54 -13.60 11.18
CA ALA A 248 15.58 -14.25 11.98
C ALA A 248 16.57 -13.23 12.58
N CYS A 249 16.96 -12.23 11.79
CA CYS A 249 17.80 -11.12 12.24
C CYS A 249 17.13 -10.34 13.40
N VAL A 250 15.87 -9.94 13.24
CA VAL A 250 15.09 -9.23 14.27
C VAL A 250 14.94 -10.08 15.54
N ALA A 251 14.73 -11.40 15.41
CA ALA A 251 14.62 -12.31 16.55
C ALA A 251 15.96 -12.63 17.24
N GLY A 252 17.10 -12.12 16.73
CA GLY A 252 18.44 -12.42 17.24
C GLY A 252 18.86 -13.88 17.05
N GLN A 253 18.24 -14.59 16.10
CA GLN A 253 18.48 -16.01 15.83
C GLN A 253 19.50 -16.19 14.69
N PRO A 254 20.42 -17.17 14.79
CA PRO A 254 21.36 -17.44 13.72
C PRO A 254 20.64 -17.93 12.47
N VAL A 255 21.11 -17.47 11.31
CA VAL A 255 20.64 -17.91 10.00
C VAL A 255 21.51 -19.07 9.53
N ALA A 256 20.88 -20.17 9.12
CA ALA A 256 21.61 -21.30 8.57
C ALA A 256 22.16 -20.96 7.17
N PRO A 257 23.41 -21.32 6.82
CA PRO A 257 23.97 -21.04 5.50
C PRO A 257 23.15 -21.59 4.33
N ASP A 258 22.42 -22.70 4.54
CA ASP A 258 21.48 -23.26 3.54
C ASP A 258 20.28 -22.36 3.23
N GLN A 259 19.86 -21.51 4.17
CA GLN A 259 18.80 -20.54 3.91
C GLN A 259 19.27 -19.48 2.92
N ILE A 260 20.50 -18.99 3.10
CA ILE A 260 21.13 -18.04 2.18
C ILE A 260 21.33 -18.68 0.80
N ARG A 261 21.93 -19.89 0.73
CA ARG A 261 22.20 -20.58 -0.54
C ARG A 261 20.95 -20.83 -1.40
N ARG A 262 19.78 -20.98 -0.80
CA ARG A 262 18.52 -21.25 -1.51
C ARG A 262 17.89 -20.01 -2.15
N LEU A 263 18.34 -18.81 -1.78
CA LEU A 263 17.82 -17.57 -2.35
C LEU A 263 17.90 -17.57 -3.88
N GLY A 264 16.81 -17.20 -4.55
CA GLY A 264 16.75 -17.08 -6.01
C GLY A 264 16.84 -18.40 -6.80
N THR A 265 16.77 -19.56 -6.15
CA THR A 265 16.85 -20.86 -6.85
C THR A 265 15.58 -21.23 -7.62
N LEU A 266 14.40 -20.82 -7.12
CA LEU A 266 13.10 -21.16 -7.71
C LEU A 266 12.75 -20.33 -8.96
N ASN A 267 13.16 -19.06 -9.01
CA ASN A 267 12.89 -18.17 -10.14
C ASN A 267 14.18 -17.45 -10.57
N ARG A 268 14.98 -18.13 -11.40
CA ARG A 268 16.32 -17.68 -11.77
C ARG A 268 16.35 -16.39 -12.58
N GLY A 269 15.32 -16.10 -13.38
CA GLY A 269 15.29 -14.92 -14.24
C GLY A 269 14.92 -13.63 -13.52
N ARG A 270 14.06 -13.70 -12.49
CA ARG A 270 13.65 -12.53 -11.70
C ARG A 270 13.35 -12.90 -10.24
N PRO A 271 14.38 -13.24 -9.45
CA PRO A 271 14.22 -13.90 -8.15
C PRO A 271 13.53 -13.04 -7.09
N PHE A 272 13.71 -11.72 -7.16
CA PHE A 272 13.16 -10.75 -6.20
C PHE A 272 12.32 -9.69 -6.90
N SER A 273 11.24 -9.26 -6.24
CA SER A 273 10.35 -8.18 -6.68
C SER A 273 10.26 -7.05 -5.67
N SER A 274 10.39 -7.35 -4.38
CA SER A 274 10.18 -6.39 -3.30
C SER A 274 11.48 -5.65 -2.99
N VAL A 275 11.60 -4.44 -3.54
CA VAL A 275 12.67 -3.50 -3.20
C VAL A 275 12.70 -3.24 -1.69
N VAL A 276 11.53 -3.03 -1.09
CA VAL A 276 11.39 -2.69 0.33
C VAL A 276 11.89 -3.83 1.21
N THR A 277 11.49 -5.08 0.93
CA THR A 277 11.90 -6.23 1.75
C THR A 277 13.41 -6.43 1.75
N LEU A 278 14.06 -6.31 0.58
CA LEU A 278 15.51 -6.38 0.48
C LEU A 278 16.19 -5.22 1.23
N GLN A 279 15.72 -3.99 1.03
CA GLN A 279 16.28 -2.80 1.68
C GLN A 279 16.13 -2.87 3.21
N THR A 280 15.01 -3.38 3.72
CA THR A 280 14.84 -3.61 5.16
C THR A 280 15.91 -4.55 5.71
N LEU A 281 16.16 -5.68 5.04
CA LEU A 281 17.24 -6.57 5.46
C LEU A 281 18.61 -5.87 5.39
N VAL A 282 18.91 -5.18 4.29
CA VAL A 282 20.17 -4.44 4.14
C VAL A 282 20.35 -3.44 5.29
N HIS A 283 19.36 -2.62 5.59
CA HIS A 283 19.44 -1.66 6.71
C HIS A 283 19.68 -2.35 8.05
N LEU A 284 18.97 -3.45 8.35
CA LEU A 284 19.22 -4.24 9.57
C LEU A 284 20.67 -4.72 9.66
N LEU A 285 21.28 -5.11 8.53
CA LEU A 285 22.68 -5.54 8.49
C LEU A 285 23.65 -4.35 8.64
N GLN A 286 23.33 -3.19 8.07
CA GLN A 286 24.13 -1.97 8.19
C GLN A 286 24.13 -1.43 9.63
N ASP A 287 22.97 -1.44 10.28
CA ASP A 287 22.79 -0.99 11.67
C ASP A 287 23.32 -1.98 12.71
N ASN A 288 23.93 -3.09 12.25
CA ASN A 288 24.45 -4.16 13.10
C ASN A 288 23.39 -4.78 14.02
N ALA A 289 22.12 -4.81 13.59
CA ALA A 289 21.00 -5.30 14.39
C ALA A 289 21.10 -6.80 14.74
N CYS A 290 21.74 -7.58 13.86
CA CYS A 290 22.04 -9.00 14.10
C CYS A 290 23.53 -9.31 13.83
N PRO A 291 24.38 -9.28 14.87
CA PRO A 291 25.82 -9.52 14.72
C PRO A 291 26.18 -10.93 14.25
N GLY A 292 25.35 -11.93 14.59
CA GLY A 292 25.56 -13.33 14.19
C GLY A 292 25.13 -13.68 12.76
N PHE A 293 24.64 -12.71 11.99
CA PHE A 293 24.22 -12.93 10.61
C PHE A 293 25.42 -12.96 9.66
N ASP A 294 25.49 -13.97 8.80
CA ASP A 294 26.54 -14.10 7.78
C ASP A 294 26.34 -13.11 6.61
N ARG A 295 26.78 -11.86 6.83
CA ARG A 295 26.65 -10.77 5.85
C ARG A 295 27.44 -11.03 4.58
N VAL A 296 28.62 -11.64 4.74
CA VAL A 296 29.51 -11.94 3.62
C VAL A 296 28.91 -13.05 2.78
N GLY A 297 28.43 -14.14 3.39
CA GLY A 297 27.73 -15.20 2.67
C GLY A 297 26.47 -14.73 1.97
N PHE A 298 25.70 -13.81 2.57
CA PHE A 298 24.55 -13.18 1.91
C PHE A 298 24.98 -12.34 0.69
N ALA A 299 26.00 -11.49 0.84
CA ALA A 299 26.55 -10.69 -0.26
C ALA A 299 27.09 -11.57 -1.40
N ASP A 300 27.87 -12.61 -1.07
CA ASP A 300 28.37 -13.60 -2.03
C ASP A 300 27.23 -14.27 -2.80
N ARG A 301 26.15 -14.62 -2.11
CA ARG A 301 24.98 -15.17 -2.78
C ARG A 301 24.33 -14.18 -3.74
N MET A 302 24.26 -12.89 -3.40
CA MET A 302 23.72 -11.88 -4.30
C MET A 302 24.61 -11.71 -5.54
N ILE A 303 25.94 -11.78 -5.37
CA ILE A 303 26.91 -11.76 -6.48
C ILE A 303 26.68 -12.95 -7.42
N GLU A 304 26.53 -14.16 -6.87
CA GLU A 304 26.21 -15.36 -7.68
C GLU A 304 24.90 -15.19 -8.46
N ILE A 305 23.91 -14.53 -7.87
CA ILE A 305 22.62 -14.31 -8.52
C ILE A 305 22.72 -13.23 -9.59
N PHE A 306 23.37 -12.09 -9.37
CA PHE A 306 23.25 -10.93 -10.26
C PHE A 306 24.50 -10.56 -11.06
N LEU A 307 25.69 -10.94 -10.58
CA LEU A 307 26.97 -10.56 -11.18
C LEU A 307 27.75 -11.73 -11.81
N ALA A 308 27.24 -12.96 -11.69
CA ALA A 308 27.84 -14.09 -12.41
C ALA A 308 27.68 -13.91 -13.94
N GLY A 309 28.75 -14.19 -14.70
CA GLY A 309 28.83 -13.86 -16.12
C GLY A 309 27.81 -14.56 -17.03
N ASP A 310 27.23 -15.67 -16.57
CA ASP A 310 26.17 -16.43 -17.24
C ASP A 310 24.80 -16.26 -16.56
N SER A 311 24.65 -15.35 -15.59
CA SER A 311 23.40 -15.22 -14.86
C SER A 311 22.29 -14.61 -15.72
N PRO A 312 21.11 -15.26 -15.78
CA PRO A 312 19.93 -14.69 -16.42
C PRO A 312 19.15 -13.74 -15.50
N ALA A 313 19.60 -13.51 -14.26
CA ALA A 313 18.80 -12.83 -13.25
C ALA A 313 18.76 -11.32 -13.45
N THR A 314 17.54 -10.78 -13.42
CA THR A 314 17.29 -9.34 -13.48
C THR A 314 16.53 -8.87 -12.24
N ALA A 315 16.72 -7.61 -11.89
CA ALA A 315 16.01 -6.95 -10.80
C ALA A 315 15.68 -5.50 -11.16
N SER A 316 14.82 -4.86 -10.35
CA SER A 316 14.63 -3.41 -10.46
C SER A 316 15.91 -2.67 -10.07
N ALA A 317 16.15 -1.50 -10.66
CA ALA A 317 17.30 -0.67 -10.35
C ALA A 317 17.54 -0.47 -8.84
N ASN A 318 16.49 -0.22 -8.06
CA ASN A 318 16.60 0.01 -6.62
C ASN A 318 17.05 -1.22 -5.80
N ILE A 319 16.93 -2.43 -6.35
CA ILE A 319 17.54 -3.63 -5.76
C ILE A 319 19.06 -3.55 -5.91
N TYR A 320 19.56 -3.24 -7.11
CA TYR A 320 21.00 -3.07 -7.34
C TYR A 320 21.57 -1.94 -6.47
N LEU A 321 20.82 -0.84 -6.30
CA LEU A 321 21.21 0.23 -5.40
C LEU A 321 21.36 -0.25 -3.94
N GLY A 322 20.39 -1.03 -3.44
CA GLY A 322 20.46 -1.61 -2.09
C GLY A 322 21.62 -2.58 -1.93
N LEU A 323 21.94 -3.38 -2.95
CA LEU A 323 23.08 -4.30 -2.95
C LEU A 323 24.41 -3.55 -2.99
N ALA A 324 24.53 -2.46 -3.76
CA ALA A 324 25.72 -1.61 -3.75
C ALA A 324 25.99 -0.99 -2.37
N LEU A 325 24.93 -0.58 -1.66
CA LEU A 325 25.03 -0.08 -0.28
C LEU A 325 25.49 -1.16 0.69
N LEU A 326 25.00 -2.40 0.55
CA LEU A 326 25.48 -3.54 1.33
C LEU A 326 26.97 -3.77 1.10
N GLU A 327 27.40 -3.89 -0.16
CA GLU A 327 28.81 -4.13 -0.50
C GLU A 327 29.73 -2.99 -0.02
N ASN A 328 29.25 -1.73 -0.07
CA ASN A 328 29.97 -0.59 0.50
C ASN A 328 30.21 -0.76 2.00
N THR A 329 29.19 -1.18 2.76
CA THR A 329 29.36 -1.41 4.21
C THR A 329 30.28 -2.57 4.54
N LEU A 330 30.43 -3.52 3.63
CA LEU A 330 31.41 -4.60 3.71
C LEU A 330 32.79 -4.21 3.17
N GLN A 331 32.97 -2.95 2.72
CA GLN A 331 34.20 -2.45 2.09
C GLN A 331 34.62 -3.22 0.83
N ARG A 332 33.65 -3.84 0.14
CA ARG A 332 33.86 -4.61 -1.09
C ARG A 332 33.58 -3.75 -2.31
N TRP A 333 34.34 -2.66 -2.45
CA TRP A 333 34.06 -1.59 -3.41
C TRP A 333 34.00 -2.06 -4.87
N GLN A 334 34.72 -3.12 -5.24
CA GLN A 334 34.65 -3.69 -6.59
C GLN A 334 33.27 -4.25 -6.93
N HIS A 335 32.61 -4.92 -5.98
CA HIS A 335 31.25 -5.42 -6.18
C HIS A 335 30.22 -4.29 -6.06
N ALA A 336 30.46 -3.33 -5.17
CA ALA A 336 29.63 -2.14 -5.07
C ALA A 336 29.58 -1.36 -6.40
N ASP A 337 30.74 -1.12 -7.02
CA ASP A 337 30.89 -0.49 -8.34
C ASP A 337 30.11 -1.27 -9.43
N ALA A 338 30.24 -2.60 -9.46
CA ALA A 338 29.53 -3.45 -10.42
C ALA A 338 27.99 -3.38 -10.28
N TYR A 339 27.46 -3.28 -9.06
CA TYR A 339 26.03 -3.07 -8.87
C TYR A 339 25.57 -1.67 -9.30
N ILE A 340 26.42 -0.64 -9.16
CA ILE A 340 26.10 0.70 -9.68
C ILE A 340 26.09 0.72 -11.20
N ASP A 341 26.95 -0.04 -11.86
CA ASP A 341 26.88 -0.20 -13.31
C ASP A 341 25.54 -0.79 -13.76
N LEU A 342 25.04 -1.82 -13.06
CA LEU A 342 23.71 -2.37 -13.31
C LEU A 342 22.58 -1.37 -13.03
N TYR A 343 22.71 -0.57 -11.95
CA TYR A 343 21.75 0.49 -11.63
C TYR A 343 21.69 1.54 -12.76
N LEU A 344 22.84 2.10 -13.15
CA LEU A 344 22.95 3.11 -14.19
C LEU A 344 22.51 2.59 -15.56
N ALA A 345 22.77 1.31 -15.88
CA ALA A 345 22.27 0.67 -17.08
C ALA A 345 20.73 0.58 -17.10
N ALA A 346 20.10 0.37 -15.95
CA ALA A 346 18.65 0.26 -15.83
C ALA A 346 17.92 1.61 -15.79
N THR A 347 18.52 2.65 -15.18
CA THR A 347 17.89 3.97 -15.01
C THR A 347 18.33 5.01 -16.03
N GLY A 348 19.43 4.75 -16.73
CA GLY A 348 20.20 5.80 -17.42
C GLY A 348 21.05 6.62 -16.44
N VAL A 349 21.89 7.49 -17.01
CA VAL A 349 22.83 8.34 -16.27
C VAL A 349 22.07 9.36 -15.40
N ASN A 350 22.32 9.33 -14.09
CA ASN A 350 21.73 10.25 -13.12
C ASN A 350 22.73 10.62 -12.02
N ALA A 351 22.51 11.75 -11.36
CA ALA A 351 23.42 12.31 -10.36
C ALA A 351 23.66 11.36 -9.18
N GLN A 352 22.60 10.76 -8.63
CA GLN A 352 22.70 9.80 -7.52
C GLN A 352 23.63 8.62 -7.85
N GLY A 353 23.41 7.95 -8.98
CA GLY A 353 24.23 6.82 -9.40
C GLY A 353 25.68 7.22 -9.68
N LEU A 354 25.90 8.38 -10.33
CA LEU A 354 27.24 8.89 -10.59
C LEU A 354 28.01 9.29 -9.32
N LEU A 355 27.34 9.87 -8.32
CA LEU A 355 27.98 10.21 -7.04
C LEU A 355 28.41 8.96 -6.27
N MET A 356 27.57 7.92 -6.27
CA MET A 356 27.95 6.62 -5.68
C MET A 356 29.06 5.95 -6.48
N LYS A 357 29.02 6.01 -7.82
CA LYS A 357 30.11 5.52 -8.66
C LYS A 357 31.42 6.27 -8.40
N LEU A 358 31.36 7.59 -8.23
CA LEU A 358 32.53 8.42 -7.89
C LEU A 358 33.16 7.99 -6.56
N HIS A 359 32.34 7.74 -5.54
CA HIS A 359 32.79 7.23 -4.25
C HIS A 359 33.56 5.91 -4.41
N PHE A 360 32.99 4.94 -5.13
CA PHE A 360 33.61 3.62 -5.30
C PHE A 360 34.86 3.65 -6.18
N THR A 361 34.84 4.39 -7.28
CA THR A 361 35.99 4.54 -8.18
C THR A 361 37.18 5.20 -7.48
N ARG A 362 36.94 6.23 -6.66
CA ARG A 362 37.97 6.84 -5.80
C ARG A 362 38.51 5.85 -4.78
N ALA A 363 37.64 5.11 -4.09
CA ALA A 363 38.05 4.09 -3.12
C ALA A 363 38.91 2.96 -3.76
N LEU A 364 38.64 2.63 -5.03
CA LEU A 364 39.41 1.67 -5.82
C LEU A 364 40.70 2.24 -6.44
N GLY A 365 40.97 3.55 -6.28
CA GLY A 365 42.14 4.21 -6.86
C GLY A 365 42.07 4.40 -8.38
N LYS A 366 40.88 4.32 -8.99
CA LYS A 366 40.69 4.51 -10.44
C LYS A 366 40.64 6.00 -10.80
N VAL A 367 41.79 6.67 -10.75
CA VAL A 367 41.88 8.15 -10.86
C VAL A 367 41.30 8.69 -12.17
N ALA A 368 41.58 8.05 -13.31
CA ALA A 368 41.09 8.51 -14.61
C ALA A 368 39.55 8.42 -14.70
N GLU A 369 38.98 7.27 -14.31
CA GLU A 369 37.52 7.07 -14.32
C GLU A 369 36.82 8.04 -13.35
N ALA A 370 37.40 8.28 -12.18
CA ALA A 370 36.88 9.26 -11.23
C ALA A 370 36.89 10.69 -11.80
N ALA A 371 37.93 11.08 -12.54
CA ALA A 371 38.01 12.39 -13.18
C ALA A 371 36.92 12.59 -14.25
N ASP A 372 36.64 11.56 -15.05
CA ASP A 372 35.58 11.58 -16.06
C ASP A 372 34.19 11.72 -15.43
N ILE A 373 33.95 11.01 -14.31
CA ILE A 373 32.69 11.11 -13.56
C ILE A 373 32.53 12.51 -12.95
N VAL A 374 33.60 13.08 -12.38
CA VAL A 374 33.59 14.45 -11.85
C VAL A 374 33.27 15.46 -12.93
N ALA A 375 33.90 15.36 -14.11
CA ALA A 375 33.61 16.26 -15.23
C ALA A 375 32.14 16.18 -15.65
N THR A 376 31.58 14.97 -15.71
CA THR A 376 30.16 14.75 -16.01
C THR A 376 29.25 15.38 -14.96
N LEU A 377 29.55 15.19 -13.67
CA LEU A 377 28.78 15.76 -12.57
C LEU A 377 28.85 17.30 -12.52
N GLN A 378 30.01 17.89 -12.83
CA GLN A 378 30.17 19.35 -12.94
C GLN A 378 29.38 19.92 -14.13
N GLU A 379 29.34 19.20 -15.26
CA GLU A 379 28.50 19.60 -16.40
C GLU A 379 27.01 19.56 -16.04
N MET A 380 26.56 18.49 -15.35
CA MET A 380 25.20 18.39 -14.84
C MET A 380 24.89 19.53 -13.85
N GLN A 381 25.85 19.90 -13.00
CA GLN A 381 25.72 21.02 -12.06
C GLN A 381 25.55 22.36 -12.81
N ALA A 382 26.37 22.61 -13.83
CA ALA A 382 26.30 23.81 -14.65
C ALA A 382 24.95 23.93 -15.39
N ARG A 383 24.33 22.80 -15.72
CA ARG A 383 22.98 22.72 -16.31
C ARG A 383 21.84 22.81 -15.27
N GLY A 384 22.15 22.94 -13.98
CA GLY A 384 21.17 23.00 -12.90
C GLY A 384 20.46 21.66 -12.62
N GLN A 385 21.09 20.53 -12.95
CA GLN A 385 20.50 19.19 -12.83
C GLN A 385 20.81 18.50 -11.50
N LEU A 386 21.65 19.08 -10.64
CA LEU A 386 21.93 18.57 -9.29
C LEU A 386 21.10 19.31 -8.25
N THR A 387 20.55 18.56 -7.31
CA THR A 387 19.98 19.09 -6.06
C THR A 387 21.06 19.70 -5.18
N VAL A 388 20.66 20.51 -4.19
CA VAL A 388 21.59 21.14 -3.25
C VAL A 388 22.43 20.10 -2.48
N GLY A 389 21.81 18.98 -2.06
CA GLY A 389 22.52 17.91 -1.36
C GLY A 389 23.55 17.18 -2.25
N GLU A 390 23.22 16.98 -3.53
CA GLU A 390 24.14 16.36 -4.49
C GLU A 390 25.33 17.28 -4.79
N GLN A 391 25.13 18.59 -4.88
CA GLN A 391 26.21 19.57 -5.03
C GLN A 391 27.15 19.58 -3.83
N GLN A 392 26.60 19.54 -2.62
CA GLN A 392 27.38 19.42 -1.38
C GLN A 392 28.16 18.11 -1.33
N THR A 393 27.56 17.01 -1.81
CA THR A 393 28.26 15.72 -1.87
C THR A 393 29.41 15.78 -2.88
N LEU A 394 29.20 16.37 -4.05
CA LEU A 394 30.24 16.54 -5.06
C LEU A 394 31.40 17.40 -4.56
N SER A 395 31.13 18.51 -3.84
CA SER A 395 32.19 19.40 -3.35
C SER A 395 33.16 18.67 -2.42
N LEU A 396 32.70 17.71 -1.61
CA LEU A 396 33.56 16.89 -0.77
C LEU A 396 34.62 16.10 -1.55
N TYR A 397 34.33 15.74 -2.80
CA TYR A 397 35.28 15.03 -3.69
C TYR A 397 36.16 15.97 -4.53
N LEU A 398 35.84 17.26 -4.56
CA LEU A 398 36.65 18.29 -5.24
C LEU A 398 37.70 18.91 -4.32
N GLU A 399 37.46 18.87 -3.01
CA GLU A 399 38.37 19.37 -1.97
C GLU A 399 39.52 18.39 -1.64
N GLN A 400 39.48 17.16 -2.17
CA GLN A 400 40.47 16.08 -2.00
C GLN A 400 41.25 15.78 -3.29
#